data_AF-A0A7W0ZIR5-F1
#
_entry.id   AF-A0A7W0ZIR5-F1
#
_cell.length_a   1.000
_cell.length_b   1.000
_cell.length_c   1.000
_cell.angle_alpha   90.00
_cell.angle_beta   90.00
_cell.angle_gamma   90.00
#
_symmetry.space_group_name_H-M   'P 1'
#
loop_
_entity.id
_entity.type
_entity.pdbx_description
1 polymer ?
#
loop_
_entity_poly.entity_id
_entity_poly.type
_entity_poly.pdbx_seq_one_letter_code
_entity_poly.pdbx_strand_id
1 'polypeptide(L)'
;ADVILVVVWAGALGGIVLKLVWIDAPDWLAATIYVLLGWVLVAAAPGLVSKLGITASAMVGLGGMLYTVGAFVYARHRPDPVPAVFGYHEVFHVLVILAAGLQYAVIAFWVIPGA
;
A
#
# COMPACT_ATOMS: atom_id res chain seq x y z
N ALA A 1 18.00 -8.29 2.26
CA ALA A 1 16.76 -8.06 3.03
C ALA A 1 16.91 -6.80 3.89
N ASP A 2 18.05 -6.64 4.53
CA ASP A 2 18.32 -5.57 5.50
C ASP A 2 18.15 -4.15 4.93
N VAL A 3 18.60 -3.89 3.70
CA VAL A 3 18.43 -2.57 3.07
C VAL A 3 16.97 -2.19 2.90
N ILE A 4 16.13 -3.11 2.40
CA ILE A 4 14.69 -2.87 2.21
C ILE A 4 14.03 -2.60 3.56
N LEU A 5 14.36 -3.41 4.57
CA LEU A 5 13.81 -3.25 5.90
C LEU A 5 14.19 -1.89 6.51
N VAL A 6 15.46 -1.49 6.40
CA VAL A 6 15.95 -0.18 6.86
C VAL A 6 15.23 0.96 6.15
N VAL A 7 15.09 0.90 4.82
CA VAL A 7 14.37 1.93 4.04
C VAL A 7 12.92 2.03 4.47
N VAL A 8 12.23 0.90 4.64
CA VAL A 8 10.81 0.89 5.04
C VAL A 8 10.63 1.44 6.46
N TRP A 9 11.46 1.04 7.42
CA TRP A 9 11.38 1.55 8.79
C TRP A 9 11.76 3.02 8.90
N ALA A 10 12.82 3.46 8.21
CA ALA A 10 13.21 4.86 8.17
C ALA A 10 12.10 5.72 7.54
N GLY A 11 11.50 5.26 6.44
CA GLY A 11 10.36 5.93 5.82
C GLY A 11 9.13 5.98 6.72
N ALA A 12 8.81 4.90 7.43
CA ALA A 12 7.72 4.84 8.40
C ALA A 12 7.93 5.83 9.56
N LEU A 13 9.13 5.86 10.15
CA LEU A 13 9.49 6.83 11.18
C LEU A 13 9.42 8.27 10.66
N GLY A 14 9.90 8.52 9.44
CA GLY A 14 9.77 9.82 8.78
C GLY A 14 8.31 10.25 8.60
N GLY A 15 7.45 9.32 8.18
CA GLY A 15 6.01 9.57 8.04
C GLY A 15 5.32 9.88 9.39
N ILE A 16 5.70 9.16 10.45
CA ILE A 16 5.24 9.46 11.82
C ILE A 16 5.65 10.87 12.24
N VAL A 17 6.94 11.21 12.09
CA VAL A 17 7.45 12.54 12.44
C VAL A 17 6.73 13.63 11.64
N LEU A 18 6.55 13.45 10.33
CA LEU A 18 5.82 14.39 9.48
C LEU A 18 4.40 14.64 10.02
N LYS A 19 3.64 13.58 10.33
CA LYS A 19 2.26 13.70 10.83
C LYS A 19 2.16 14.30 12.23
N LEU A 20 3.20 14.17 13.06
CA LEU A 20 3.24 14.75 14.41
C LEU A 20 3.69 16.22 14.41
N VAL A 21 4.62 16.59 13.53
CA VAL A 21 5.18 17.95 13.45
C VAL A 21 4.33 18.85 12.55
N TRP A 22 3.68 18.29 11.53
CA TRP A 22 2.85 19.02 10.57
C TRP A 22 1.50 18.33 10.37
N ILE A 23 0.60 18.55 11.32
CA ILE A 23 -0.71 17.88 11.36
C ILE A 23 -1.62 18.27 10.18
N ASP A 24 -1.55 19.54 9.77
CA ASP A 24 -2.31 20.12 8.65
C ASP A 24 -1.59 19.97 7.30
N ALA A 25 -0.64 19.04 7.20
CA ALA A 25 0.02 18.75 5.93
C ALA A 25 -1.00 18.31 4.87
N PRO A 26 -0.87 18.77 3.60
CA PRO A 26 -1.81 18.42 2.55
C PRO A 26 -1.96 16.90 2.37
N ASP A 27 -3.19 16.44 2.16
CA ASP A 27 -3.51 15.01 2.05
C ASP A 27 -2.77 14.30 0.91
N TRP A 28 -2.53 15.00 -0.20
CA TRP A 28 -1.76 14.47 -1.33
C TRP A 28 -0.30 14.16 -0.97
N LEU A 29 0.30 14.92 -0.04
CA LEU A 29 1.67 14.70 0.39
C LEU A 29 1.76 13.40 1.19
N ALA A 30 0.84 13.20 2.13
CA ALA A 30 0.76 11.98 2.91
C ALA A 30 0.52 10.76 2.00
N ALA A 31 -0.47 10.84 1.12
CA ALA A 31 -0.78 9.78 0.16
C ALA A 31 0.45 9.41 -0.71
N THR A 32 1.19 10.42 -1.20
CA THR A 32 2.40 10.22 -2.01
C THR A 32 3.49 9.48 -1.23
N ILE A 33 3.77 9.88 0.00
CA ILE A 33 4.80 9.26 0.84
C ILE A 33 4.46 7.78 1.11
N TYR A 34 3.21 7.48 1.45
CA TYR A 34 2.77 6.10 1.69
C TYR A 34 2.85 5.22 0.43
N VAL A 35 2.46 5.75 -0.74
CA VAL A 35 2.59 5.04 -2.01
C VAL A 35 4.06 4.77 -2.32
N LEU A 36 4.94 5.77 -2.23
CA LEU A 36 6.38 5.57 -2.48
C LEU A 36 6.99 4.52 -1.55
N LEU A 37 6.60 4.51 -0.28
CA LEU A 37 7.06 3.50 0.67
C LEU A 37 6.62 2.09 0.27
N GLY A 38 5.39 1.93 -0.21
CA GLY A 38 4.89 0.65 -0.74
C GLY A 38 5.63 0.20 -2.00
N TRP A 39 5.96 1.14 -2.90
CA TRP A 39 6.66 0.84 -4.16
C TRP A 39 8.13 0.41 -3.98
N VAL A 40 8.71 0.55 -2.78
CA VAL A 40 10.01 -0.08 -2.43
C VAL A 40 9.99 -1.59 -2.70
N LEU A 41 8.81 -2.21 -2.62
CA LEU A 41 8.60 -3.63 -2.92
C LEU A 41 8.98 -4.02 -4.35
N VAL A 42 8.97 -3.09 -5.32
CA VAL A 42 9.42 -3.35 -6.70
C VAL A 42 10.88 -3.80 -6.73
N ALA A 43 11.73 -3.27 -5.85
CA ALA A 43 13.12 -3.71 -5.72
C ALA A 43 13.24 -5.17 -5.25
N ALA A 44 12.22 -5.69 -4.55
CA ALA A 44 12.15 -7.10 -4.15
C ALA A 44 11.46 -8.00 -5.18
N ALA A 45 10.84 -7.45 -6.23
CA ALA A 45 9.99 -8.21 -7.15
C ALA A 45 10.68 -9.43 -7.79
N PRO A 46 11.95 -9.35 -8.27
CA PRO A 46 12.63 -10.52 -8.83
C PRO A 46 12.79 -11.66 -7.82
N GLY A 47 13.09 -11.32 -6.55
CA GLY A 47 13.20 -12.28 -5.46
C GLY A 47 11.84 -12.82 -5.01
N LEU A 48 10.78 -12.03 -5.14
CA LEU A 48 9.42 -12.45 -4.85
C LEU A 48 8.94 -13.49 -5.85
N VAL A 49 9.14 -13.23 -7.15
CA VAL A 49 8.75 -14.15 -8.23
C VAL A 49 9.52 -15.47 -8.15
N SER A 50 10.83 -15.42 -7.87
CA SER A 50 11.64 -16.64 -7.78
C SER A 50 11.29 -17.52 -6.56
N LYS A 51 10.84 -16.92 -5.45
CA LYS A 51 10.53 -17.65 -4.21
C LYS A 51 9.07 -18.05 -4.06
N LEU A 52 8.14 -17.17 -4.44
CA LEU A 52 6.70 -17.35 -4.23
C LEU A 52 5.95 -17.70 -5.53
N GLY A 53 6.65 -17.69 -6.67
CA GLY A 53 6.06 -17.92 -7.98
C GLY A 53 5.27 -16.71 -8.50
N ILE A 54 4.81 -16.84 -9.74
CA ILE A 54 4.14 -15.76 -10.47
C ILE A 54 2.80 -15.39 -9.86
N THR A 55 2.02 -16.38 -9.39
CA THR A 55 0.66 -16.15 -8.87
C THR A 55 0.68 -15.29 -7.62
N ALA A 56 1.46 -15.66 -6.61
CA ALA A 56 1.56 -14.90 -5.36
C ALA A 56 2.15 -13.50 -5.61
N SER A 57 3.17 -13.42 -6.46
CA SER A 57 3.79 -12.14 -6.83
C SER A 57 2.83 -11.22 -7.57
N ALA A 58 1.97 -11.76 -8.44
CA ALA A 58 0.92 -11.00 -9.12
C ALA A 58 -0.15 -10.50 -8.15
N MET A 59 -0.54 -11.29 -7.14
CA MET A 59 -1.46 -10.83 -6.09
C MET A 59 -0.88 -9.67 -5.28
N VAL A 60 0.41 -9.75 -4.93
CA VAL A 60 1.12 -8.64 -4.28
C VAL A 60 1.18 -7.41 -5.18
N GLY A 61 1.52 -7.58 -6.46
CA GLY A 61 1.51 -6.50 -7.44
C GLY A 61 0.14 -5.85 -7.59
N LEU A 62 -0.92 -6.64 -7.66
CA LEU A 62 -2.31 -6.17 -7.71
C LEU A 62 -2.66 -5.39 -6.43
N GLY A 63 -2.27 -5.88 -5.25
CA GLY A 63 -2.43 -5.15 -3.99
C GLY A 63 -1.75 -3.78 -4.03
N GLY A 64 -0.51 -3.69 -4.54
CA GLY A 64 0.18 -2.42 -4.74
C GLY A 64 -0.54 -1.46 -5.69
N MET A 65 -1.13 -1.99 -6.77
CA MET A 65 -1.94 -1.19 -7.70
C MET A 65 -3.22 -0.69 -7.03
N LEU A 66 -3.92 -1.52 -6.26
CA LEU A 66 -5.12 -1.11 -5.53
C LEU A 66 -4.81 0.00 -4.51
N TYR A 67 -3.72 -0.11 -3.75
CA TYR A 67 -3.25 0.98 -2.87
C TYR A 67 -3.00 2.27 -3.65
N THR A 68 -2.33 2.17 -4.80
CA THR A 68 -2.00 3.34 -5.64
C THR A 68 -3.26 4.00 -6.19
N VAL A 69 -4.21 3.22 -6.73
CA VAL A 69 -5.50 3.73 -7.21
C VAL A 69 -6.30 4.35 -6.07
N GLY A 70 -6.33 3.72 -4.89
CA GLY A 70 -6.96 4.26 -3.71
C GLY A 70 -6.37 5.62 -3.33
N ALA A 71 -5.05 5.76 -3.31
CA ALA A 71 -4.38 7.04 -3.04
C ALA A 71 -4.77 8.14 -4.04
N PHE A 72 -4.92 7.81 -5.33
CA PHE A 72 -5.43 8.75 -6.33
C PHE A 72 -6.88 9.14 -6.09
N VAL A 73 -7.74 8.18 -5.74
CA VAL A 73 -9.15 8.44 -5.40
C VAL A 73 -9.25 9.39 -4.22
N TYR A 74 -8.47 9.11 -3.17
CA TYR A 74 -8.40 9.94 -1.98
C TYR A 74 -7.88 11.35 -2.30
N ALA A 75 -6.75 11.47 -3.00
CA ALA A 75 -6.16 12.78 -3.32
C ALA A 75 -7.01 13.64 -4.27
N ARG A 76 -7.82 13.02 -5.13
CA ARG A 76 -8.68 13.73 -6.10
C ARG A 76 -10.11 13.95 -5.60
N HIS A 77 -10.46 13.37 -4.45
CA HIS A 77 -11.83 13.35 -3.92
C HIS A 77 -12.87 12.82 -4.95
N ARG A 78 -12.46 11.85 -5.79
CA ARG A 78 -13.26 11.30 -6.90
C ARG A 78 -12.85 9.85 -7.18
N PRO A 79 -13.79 8.94 -7.52
CA PRO A 79 -15.23 9.16 -7.66
C PRO A 79 -15.91 9.35 -6.30
N ASP A 80 -17.09 9.97 -6.32
CA ASP A 80 -17.87 10.26 -5.11
C ASP A 80 -19.32 9.76 -5.32
N PRO A 81 -19.53 8.42 -5.25
CA PRO A 81 -20.75 7.79 -5.76
C PRO A 81 -22.02 8.24 -5.04
N VAL A 82 -22.00 8.23 -3.71
CA VAL A 82 -23.10 8.64 -2.84
C VAL A 82 -22.50 9.41 -1.66
N PRO A 83 -22.20 10.71 -1.79
CA PRO A 83 -21.39 11.44 -0.81
C PRO A 83 -21.89 11.40 0.64
N ALA A 84 -23.19 11.17 0.84
CA ALA A 84 -23.80 11.08 2.17
C ALA A 84 -23.63 9.71 2.85
N VAL A 85 -23.19 8.66 2.13
CA VAL A 85 -23.17 7.27 2.63
C VAL A 85 -21.92 6.50 2.18
N PHE A 86 -21.52 6.66 0.92
CA PHE A 86 -20.40 5.97 0.30
C PHE A 86 -19.76 6.92 -0.74
N GLY A 87 -18.91 7.82 -0.24
CA GLY A 87 -18.18 8.77 -1.04
C GLY A 87 -16.78 8.26 -1.41
N TYR A 88 -15.92 9.20 -1.82
CA TYR A 88 -14.54 8.88 -2.22
C TYR A 88 -13.70 8.26 -1.10
N HIS A 89 -13.97 8.62 0.16
CA HIS A 89 -13.28 8.06 1.33
C HIS A 89 -13.59 6.57 1.49
N GLU A 90 -14.85 6.19 1.38
CA GLU A 90 -15.27 4.80 1.48
C GLU A 90 -14.76 3.98 0.29
N VAL A 91 -14.73 4.56 -0.92
CA VAL A 91 -14.07 3.93 -2.09
C VAL A 91 -12.58 3.68 -1.79
N PHE A 92 -11.86 4.68 -1.25
CA PHE A 92 -10.48 4.51 -0.82
C PHE A 92 -10.32 3.38 0.20
N HIS A 93 -11.16 3.34 1.25
CA HIS A 93 -11.12 2.30 2.26
C HIS A 93 -11.35 0.91 1.69
N VAL A 94 -12.32 0.74 0.78
CA VAL A 94 -12.56 -0.56 0.12
C VAL A 94 -11.33 -1.01 -0.66
N LEU A 95 -10.69 -0.13 -1.42
CA LEU A 95 -9.48 -0.46 -2.17
C LEU A 95 -8.32 -0.86 -1.24
N VAL A 96 -8.15 -0.15 -0.12
CA VAL A 96 -7.16 -0.48 0.92
C VAL A 96 -7.45 -1.84 1.56
N ILE A 97 -8.70 -2.13 1.90
CA ILE A 97 -9.11 -3.42 2.49
C ILE A 97 -8.83 -4.57 1.53
N LEU A 98 -9.18 -4.41 0.24
CA LEU A 98 -8.90 -5.42 -0.78
C LEU A 98 -7.40 -5.64 -0.96
N ALA A 99 -6.61 -4.55 -1.00
CA ALA A 99 -5.15 -4.63 -1.09
C ALA A 99 -4.53 -5.36 0.12
N ALA A 100 -4.95 -5.01 1.33
CA ALA A 100 -4.52 -5.67 2.56
C ALA A 100 -4.95 -7.15 2.59
N GLY A 101 -6.15 -7.47 2.10
CA GLY A 101 -6.64 -8.84 1.97
C GLY A 101 -5.78 -9.68 1.02
N LEU A 102 -5.37 -9.15 -0.13
CA LEU A 102 -4.44 -9.82 -1.05
C LEU A 102 -3.08 -10.07 -0.39
N GLN A 103 -2.53 -9.06 0.30
CA GLN A 103 -1.26 -9.21 1.01
C GLN A 103 -1.36 -10.27 2.12
N TYR A 104 -2.43 -10.25 2.91
CA TYR A 104 -2.68 -11.23 3.94
C TYR A 104 -2.79 -12.65 3.37
N ALA A 105 -3.55 -12.83 2.28
CA ALA A 105 -3.69 -14.12 1.61
C ALA A 105 -2.34 -14.67 1.14
N VAL A 106 -1.49 -13.82 0.54
CA VAL A 106 -0.14 -14.23 0.12
C VAL A 106 0.69 -14.70 1.32
N ILE A 107 0.65 -13.97 2.43
CA ILE A 107 1.38 -14.37 3.64
C ILE A 107 0.84 -15.71 4.18
N ALA A 108 -0.47 -15.83 4.33
CA ALA A 108 -1.12 -16.97 4.96
C ALA A 108 -1.01 -18.26 4.14
N PHE A 109 -1.08 -18.18 2.80
CA PHE A 109 -1.20 -19.35 1.94
C PHE A 109 0.04 -19.64 1.08
N TRP A 110 0.97 -18.69 0.93
CA TRP A 110 2.22 -18.91 0.20
C TRP A 110 3.47 -18.77 1.07
N VAL A 111 3.55 -17.73 1.91
CA VAL A 111 4.76 -17.48 2.70
C VAL A 111 4.85 -18.43 3.88
N ILE A 112 3.81 -18.52 4.72
CA ILE A 112 3.83 -19.39 5.91
C ILE A 112 3.93 -20.88 5.55
N PRO A 113 3.14 -21.42 4.59
CA PRO A 113 3.24 -22.84 4.25
C PRO A 113 4.55 -23.21 3.54
N GLY A 114 5.25 -22.23 2.97
CA GLY A 114 6.54 -22.42 2.30
C GLY A 114 7.76 -22.13 3.17
N ALA A 115 7.58 -21.78 4.45
CA ALA A 115 8.63 -21.53 5.44
C ALA A 115 9.02 -22.80 6.20
#